data_AF-A0A2V7GXQ0-F1
#
_entry.id   AF-A0A2V7GXQ0-F1
#
_cell.length_a   1.000
_cell.length_b   1.000
_cell.length_c   1.000
_cell.angle_alpha   90.00
_cell.angle_beta   90.00
_cell.angle_gamma   90.00
#
_symmetry.space_group_name_H-M   'P 1'
#
loop_
_entity.id
_entity.type
_entity.pdbx_description
1 polymer ?
#
loop_
_entity_poly.entity_id
_entity_poly.type
_entity_poly.pdbx_seq_one_letter_code
_entity_poly.pdbx_strand_id
1 'polypeptide(L)'
;MNSWSVVCLVAVAVGAASPVAVRAQGGTEAVVPQAIDPTWLAVNAASRTATFELIAGLTGVNGALNFNGFRDGGLTLTVPLGWNVVMHFRNHDGMLPHSAEVIDTVHPLPVQPVTPAFPKAFTVRLAEGIPSEGRDDLRFIADKGGSYLIFCGVPGHGAAGMWVRLEVSGSVQKPSLAATPAGKP
;
A
#
# COMPACT_ATOMS: atom_id res chain seq x y z
N MET A 1 40.51 70.49 18.41
CA MET A 1 39.85 71.54 19.21
C MET A 1 38.38 71.56 18.79
N ASN A 2 37.58 70.62 19.28
CA ASN A 2 36.66 70.75 20.41
C ASN A 2 35.39 71.54 19.97
N SER A 3 34.33 70.92 19.46
CA SER A 3 33.34 70.00 20.10
C SER A 3 32.44 70.68 21.14
N TRP A 4 31.12 70.72 20.87
CA TRP A 4 30.07 70.28 21.80
C TRP A 4 28.70 70.11 21.11
N SER A 5 27.84 69.30 21.74
CA SER A 5 26.65 68.66 21.15
C SER A 5 25.31 69.30 21.58
N VAL A 6 24.21 68.61 21.21
CA VAL A 6 22.87 68.49 21.87
C VAL A 6 21.71 69.02 21.03
N VAL A 7 20.65 68.26 20.70
CA VAL A 7 20.39 66.79 20.64
C VAL A 7 19.30 66.54 19.58
N CYS A 8 19.18 65.33 19.02
CA CYS A 8 17.96 64.86 18.35
C CYS A 8 17.49 63.55 19.00
N LEU A 9 16.27 63.54 19.55
CA LEU A 9 15.72 62.41 20.28
C LEU A 9 15.05 61.44 19.30
N VAL A 10 15.67 60.27 19.10
CA VAL A 10 15.12 59.18 18.31
C VAL A 10 14.27 58.28 19.20
N ALA A 11 12.99 58.11 18.84
CA ALA A 11 12.10 57.13 19.46
C ALA A 11 11.78 56.02 18.44
N VAL A 12 12.62 54.99 18.38
CA VAL A 12 12.27 53.73 17.69
C VAL A 12 11.48 52.87 18.65
N ALA A 13 10.19 52.69 18.39
CA ALA A 13 9.36 51.75 19.11
C ALA A 13 9.68 50.32 18.68
N VAL A 14 10.47 49.60 19.49
CA VAL A 14 10.70 48.16 19.29
C VAL A 14 9.47 47.39 19.78
N GLY A 15 8.59 47.03 18.85
CA GLY A 15 7.46 46.15 19.15
C GLY A 15 7.95 44.72 19.43
N ALA A 16 7.86 44.29 20.68
CA ALA A 16 8.17 42.92 21.07
C ALA A 16 7.05 41.97 20.56
N ALA A 17 7.32 41.23 19.49
CA ALA A 17 6.43 40.17 19.03
C ALA A 17 6.52 38.96 19.97
N SER A 18 5.40 38.58 20.58
CA SER A 18 5.30 37.37 21.39
C SER A 18 5.56 36.12 20.53
N PRO A 19 6.27 35.09 21.03
CA PRO A 19 6.45 33.85 20.29
C PRO A 19 5.10 33.13 20.18
N VAL A 20 4.59 33.01 18.95
CA VAL A 20 3.46 32.11 18.67
C VAL A 20 3.96 30.67 18.82
N ALA A 21 3.65 30.07 19.97
CA ALA A 21 3.96 28.68 20.23
C ALA A 21 3.11 27.80 19.29
N VAL A 22 3.71 27.39 18.16
CA VAL A 22 3.15 26.36 17.28
C VAL A 22 3.09 25.06 18.08
N ARG A 23 1.91 24.76 18.62
CA ARG A 23 1.61 23.42 19.11
C ARG A 23 1.58 22.50 17.90
N ALA A 24 2.65 21.73 17.72
CA ALA A 24 2.60 20.56 16.86
C ALA A 24 1.50 19.63 17.40
N GLN A 25 0.38 19.57 16.69
CA GLN A 25 -0.63 18.54 16.90
C GLN A 25 -0.06 17.23 16.35
N GLY A 26 0.85 16.62 17.13
CA GLY A 26 1.20 15.22 17.01
C GLY A 26 0.01 14.37 17.43
N GLY A 27 -1.07 14.44 16.64
CA GLY A 27 -2.20 13.56 16.76
C GLY A 27 -1.74 12.17 16.33
N THR A 28 -1.51 11.30 17.31
CA THR A 28 -1.55 9.86 17.04
C THR A 28 -3.00 9.57 16.67
N GLU A 29 -3.33 9.64 15.37
CA GLU A 29 -4.58 9.05 14.89
C GLU A 29 -4.60 7.61 15.37
N ALA A 30 -5.60 7.28 16.18
CA ALA A 30 -5.85 5.89 16.55
C ALA A 30 -6.12 5.17 15.24
N VAL A 31 -5.21 4.28 14.83
CA VAL A 31 -5.40 3.44 13.65
C VAL A 31 -6.60 2.54 13.95
N VAL A 32 -7.78 2.97 13.52
CA VAL A 32 -8.97 2.13 13.47
C VAL A 32 -8.57 0.95 12.60
N PRO A 33 -8.61 -0.30 13.11
CA PRO A 33 -8.24 -1.46 12.31
C PRO A 33 -9.06 -1.46 11.02
N GLN A 34 -8.39 -1.43 9.86
CA GLN A 34 -9.07 -1.46 8.57
C GLN A 34 -9.93 -2.72 8.52
N ALA A 35 -11.23 -2.52 8.34
CA ALA A 35 -12.18 -3.63 8.28
C ALA A 35 -11.99 -4.39 6.96
N ILE A 36 -12.06 -5.71 7.01
CA ILE A 36 -12.13 -6.54 5.80
C ILE A 36 -13.58 -6.55 5.34
N ASP A 37 -13.83 -6.07 4.13
CA ASP A 37 -15.14 -6.22 3.50
C ASP A 37 -15.31 -7.69 3.06
N PRO A 38 -16.36 -8.40 3.49
CA PRO A 38 -16.59 -9.79 3.11
C PRO A 38 -16.87 -9.95 1.60
N THR A 39 -17.21 -8.89 0.87
CA THR A 39 -17.42 -8.94 -0.58
C THR A 39 -16.12 -9.04 -1.37
N TRP A 40 -14.96 -8.74 -0.78
CA TRP A 40 -13.68 -8.80 -1.50
C TRP A 40 -13.24 -10.23 -1.86
N LEU A 41 -13.72 -11.27 -1.18
CA LEU A 41 -13.33 -12.66 -1.48
C LEU A 41 -14.55 -13.52 -1.81
N ALA A 42 -14.65 -13.90 -3.09
CA ALA A 42 -15.59 -14.94 -3.54
C ALA A 42 -14.88 -16.29 -3.70
N VAL A 43 -15.54 -17.36 -3.29
CA VAL A 43 -15.00 -18.74 -3.28
C VAL A 43 -15.89 -19.67 -4.09
N ASN A 44 -15.37 -20.20 -5.19
CA ASN A 44 -16.02 -21.27 -5.95
C ASN A 44 -15.26 -22.59 -5.76
N ALA A 45 -15.74 -23.42 -4.83
CA ALA A 45 -15.11 -24.70 -4.50
C ALA A 45 -15.22 -25.75 -5.63
N ALA A 46 -16.25 -25.67 -6.48
CA ALA A 46 -16.44 -26.62 -7.58
C ALA A 46 -15.40 -26.42 -8.70
N SER A 47 -15.07 -25.17 -9.03
CA SER A 47 -13.99 -24.83 -9.98
C SER A 47 -12.62 -24.64 -9.32
N ARG A 48 -12.52 -24.78 -7.99
CA ARG A 48 -11.34 -24.45 -7.18
C ARG A 48 -10.80 -23.05 -7.51
N THR A 49 -11.68 -22.05 -7.44
CA THR A 49 -11.35 -20.66 -7.75
C THR A 49 -11.52 -19.76 -6.54
N ALA A 50 -10.48 -18.99 -6.23
CA ALA A 50 -10.54 -17.82 -5.36
C ALA A 50 -10.59 -16.56 -6.25
N THR A 51 -11.61 -15.74 -6.08
CA THR A 51 -11.70 -14.42 -6.72
C THR A 51 -11.52 -13.34 -5.66
N PHE A 52 -10.54 -12.47 -5.83
CA PHE A 52 -10.19 -11.41 -4.89
C PHE A 52 -10.31 -10.03 -5.57
N GLU A 53 -11.11 -9.13 -4.99
CA GLU A 53 -11.18 -7.71 -5.39
C GLU A 53 -9.96 -6.97 -4.83
N LEU A 54 -8.95 -6.73 -5.67
CA LEU A 54 -7.70 -6.07 -5.31
C LEU A 54 -7.78 -4.57 -5.63
N ILE A 55 -8.04 -3.74 -4.63
CA ILE A 55 -8.33 -2.32 -4.82
C ILE A 55 -7.13 -1.49 -4.38
N ALA A 56 -6.34 -0.99 -5.34
CA ALA A 56 -5.25 -0.07 -5.05
C ALA A 56 -5.79 1.32 -4.64
N GLY A 57 -5.19 1.95 -3.62
CA GLY A 57 -5.57 3.29 -3.18
C GLY A 57 -6.99 3.42 -2.62
N LEU A 58 -7.51 2.36 -1.98
CA LEU A 58 -8.89 2.38 -1.45
C LEU A 58 -9.11 3.47 -0.38
N THR A 59 -8.07 3.80 0.38
CA THR A 59 -8.09 4.85 1.41
C THR A 59 -6.85 5.75 1.29
N GLY A 60 -6.84 6.90 1.96
CA GLY A 60 -5.67 7.78 2.01
C GLY A 60 -4.47 7.26 2.83
N VAL A 61 -4.57 6.07 3.43
CA VAL A 61 -3.49 5.47 4.24
C VAL A 61 -2.20 5.37 3.42
N ASN A 62 -1.08 5.82 4.01
CA ASN A 62 0.24 5.83 3.39
C ASN A 62 0.32 6.65 2.08
N GLY A 63 -0.42 7.77 2.02
CA GLY A 63 -0.51 8.56 0.79
C GLY A 63 -1.15 7.77 -0.36
N ALA A 64 -2.18 7.00 -0.04
CA ALA A 64 -2.87 6.02 -0.90
C ALA A 64 -2.02 4.83 -1.41
N LEU A 65 -0.76 4.68 -0.97
CA LEU A 65 0.07 3.50 -1.24
C LEU A 65 -0.37 2.29 -0.40
N ASN A 66 -1.52 1.71 -0.76
CA ASN A 66 -2.16 0.55 -0.11
C ASN A 66 -2.96 -0.32 -1.09
N PHE A 67 -3.20 -1.57 -0.68
CA PHE A 67 -4.21 -2.45 -1.28
C PHE A 67 -5.35 -2.68 -0.28
N ASN A 68 -6.57 -2.36 -0.67
CA ASN A 68 -7.79 -2.48 0.14
C ASN A 68 -7.71 -1.71 1.49
N GLY A 69 -6.88 -0.65 1.55
CA GLY A 69 -6.58 0.11 2.77
C GLY A 69 -5.44 -0.47 3.63
N PHE A 70 -4.85 -1.61 3.23
CA PHE A 70 -3.75 -2.27 3.92
C PHE A 70 -2.40 -2.06 3.23
N ARG A 71 -1.34 -2.07 4.03
CA ARG A 71 0.06 -1.90 3.62
C ARG A 71 0.96 -2.82 4.44
N ASP A 72 2.22 -2.97 4.03
CA ASP A 72 3.26 -3.66 4.79
C ASP A 72 2.85 -5.05 5.29
N GLY A 73 2.11 -5.79 4.45
CA GLY A 73 1.63 -7.13 4.80
C GLY A 73 0.51 -7.16 5.85
N GLY A 74 -0.20 -6.05 6.05
CA GLY A 74 -1.31 -5.92 7.01
C GLY A 74 -2.59 -6.71 6.64
N LEU A 75 -2.64 -7.27 5.44
CA LEU A 75 -3.67 -8.20 4.96
C LEU A 75 -2.98 -9.45 4.40
N THR A 76 -3.58 -10.61 4.63
CA THR A 76 -3.15 -11.89 4.05
C THR A 76 -4.31 -12.55 3.33
N LEU A 77 -4.11 -12.86 2.04
CA LEU A 77 -4.92 -13.80 1.28
C LEU A 77 -4.30 -15.19 1.41
N THR A 78 -5.01 -16.13 2.02
CA THR A 78 -4.62 -17.54 2.05
C THR A 78 -5.40 -18.29 0.99
N VAL A 79 -4.74 -19.10 0.16
CA VAL A 79 -5.36 -19.96 -0.86
C VAL A 79 -4.87 -21.41 -0.73
N PRO A 80 -5.70 -22.42 -1.03
CA PRO A 80 -5.23 -23.79 -1.09
C PRO A 80 -4.31 -24.03 -2.29
N LEU A 81 -3.32 -24.92 -2.12
CA LEU A 81 -2.41 -25.35 -3.18
C LEU A 81 -3.18 -25.90 -4.41
N GLY A 82 -2.78 -25.48 -5.60
CA GLY A 82 -3.35 -25.88 -6.88
C GLY A 82 -4.70 -25.23 -7.23
N TRP A 83 -5.12 -24.18 -6.51
CA TRP A 83 -6.32 -23.41 -6.87
C TRP A 83 -6.04 -22.36 -7.94
N ASN A 84 -7.07 -22.05 -8.72
CA ASN A 84 -7.10 -20.87 -9.58
C ASN A 84 -7.25 -19.62 -8.70
N VAL A 85 -6.42 -18.61 -8.95
CA VAL A 85 -6.53 -17.30 -8.31
C VAL A 85 -6.81 -16.27 -9.39
N VAL A 86 -7.91 -15.55 -9.21
CA VAL A 86 -8.30 -14.39 -10.02
C VAL A 86 -8.27 -13.19 -9.10
N MET A 87 -7.47 -12.18 -9.44
CA MET A 87 -7.49 -10.90 -8.75
C MET A 87 -8.05 -9.85 -9.71
N HIS A 88 -9.23 -9.33 -9.38
CA HIS A 88 -9.83 -8.20 -10.08
C HIS A 88 -9.18 -6.93 -9.55
N PHE A 89 -8.23 -6.39 -10.31
CA PHE A 89 -7.53 -5.18 -9.94
C PHE A 89 -8.35 -3.95 -10.34
N ARG A 90 -8.51 -3.00 -9.42
CA ARG A 90 -8.97 -1.63 -9.70
C ARG A 90 -8.05 -0.64 -9.03
N ASN A 91 -7.61 0.37 -9.77
CA ASN A 91 -7.01 1.55 -9.17
C ASN A 91 -8.12 2.53 -8.73
N HIS A 92 -8.26 2.76 -7.43
CA HIS A 92 -9.18 3.78 -6.87
C HIS A 92 -8.45 5.09 -6.51
N ASP A 93 -7.12 5.14 -6.56
CA ASP A 93 -6.38 6.38 -6.36
C ASP A 93 -6.77 7.40 -7.43
N GLY A 94 -7.09 8.63 -7.02
CA GLY A 94 -7.47 9.73 -7.91
C GLY A 94 -6.31 10.38 -8.66
N MET A 95 -5.07 10.06 -8.30
CA MET A 95 -3.84 10.75 -8.69
C MET A 95 -2.73 9.80 -9.15
N LEU A 96 -2.44 8.74 -8.40
CA LEU A 96 -1.30 7.86 -8.68
C LEU A 96 -1.69 6.67 -9.58
N PRO A 97 -0.85 6.29 -10.55
CA PRO A 97 -1.00 5.02 -11.24
C PRO A 97 -0.51 3.88 -10.34
N HIS A 98 -1.17 2.73 -10.41
CA HIS A 98 -0.87 1.56 -9.58
C HIS A 98 -0.91 0.28 -10.42
N SER A 99 -0.14 -0.71 -10.01
CA SER A 99 -0.09 -2.04 -10.64
C SER A 99 -0.09 -3.11 -9.55
N ALA A 100 -0.14 -4.38 -9.94
CA ALA A 100 0.12 -5.47 -9.01
C ALA A 100 0.86 -6.62 -9.70
N GLU A 101 1.77 -7.25 -8.96
CA GLU A 101 2.37 -8.55 -9.28
C GLU A 101 2.46 -9.40 -8.02
N VAL A 102 2.49 -10.73 -8.18
CA VAL A 102 2.79 -11.66 -7.09
C VAL A 102 4.27 -12.02 -7.17
N ILE A 103 5.03 -11.75 -6.11
CA ILE A 103 6.49 -11.94 -6.05
C ILE A 103 6.88 -12.85 -4.88
N ASP A 104 8.03 -13.51 -4.97
CA ASP A 104 8.59 -14.28 -3.84
C ASP A 104 8.94 -13.31 -2.69
N THR A 105 8.80 -13.77 -1.45
CA THR A 105 9.12 -12.95 -0.26
C THR A 105 10.62 -12.66 -0.22
N VAL A 106 10.99 -11.37 -0.20
CA VAL A 106 12.39 -10.90 -0.33
C VAL A 106 12.68 -9.68 0.55
N HIS A 107 13.91 -9.59 1.04
CA HIS A 107 14.43 -8.42 1.75
C HIS A 107 15.86 -8.09 1.29
N PRO A 108 16.20 -6.84 0.94
CA PRO A 108 15.31 -5.67 0.85
C PRO A 108 14.21 -5.83 -0.21
N LEU A 109 13.14 -5.05 -0.10
CA LEU A 109 12.07 -5.03 -1.12
C LEU A 109 12.60 -4.46 -2.45
N PRO A 110 12.11 -4.94 -3.61
CA PRO A 110 12.47 -4.37 -4.90
C PRO A 110 12.02 -2.91 -5.03
N VAL A 111 12.74 -2.13 -5.84
CA VAL A 111 12.36 -0.73 -6.17
C VAL A 111 11.81 -0.57 -7.58
N GLN A 112 11.62 -1.69 -8.29
CA GLN A 112 11.15 -1.87 -9.67
C GLN A 112 10.35 -3.18 -9.73
N PRO A 113 9.57 -3.45 -10.81
CA PRO A 113 8.99 -4.76 -11.04
C PRO A 113 10.06 -5.86 -11.12
N VAL A 114 9.69 -7.09 -10.76
CA VAL A 114 10.58 -8.27 -10.87
C VAL A 114 9.93 -9.37 -11.71
N THR A 115 10.49 -10.57 -11.72
CA THR A 115 9.82 -11.74 -12.31
C THR A 115 8.71 -12.21 -11.35
N PRO A 116 7.44 -12.30 -11.79
CA PRO A 116 6.37 -12.81 -10.95
C PRO A 116 6.61 -14.26 -10.52
N ALA A 117 6.29 -14.57 -9.26
CA ALA A 117 6.48 -15.89 -8.64
C ALA A 117 5.60 -17.00 -9.26
N PHE A 118 4.54 -16.61 -9.97
CA PHE A 118 3.65 -17.48 -10.73
C PHE A 118 3.44 -16.92 -12.15
N PRO A 119 3.36 -17.77 -13.19
CA PRO A 119 3.06 -17.33 -14.55
C PRO A 119 1.73 -16.54 -14.60
N LYS A 120 1.75 -15.35 -15.23
CA LYS A 120 0.61 -14.44 -15.40
C LYS A 120 0.02 -13.84 -14.10
N ALA A 121 0.74 -13.92 -12.99
CA ALA A 121 0.35 -13.25 -11.75
C ALA A 121 0.81 -11.77 -11.73
N PHE A 122 0.40 -10.99 -12.74
CA PHE A 122 0.72 -9.57 -12.86
C PHE A 122 -0.34 -8.82 -13.67
N THR A 123 -0.56 -7.53 -13.35
CA THR A 123 -1.31 -6.60 -14.21
C THR A 123 -0.44 -6.15 -15.38
N VAL A 124 -1.04 -5.84 -16.52
CA VAL A 124 -0.35 -5.12 -17.60
C VAL A 124 0.29 -3.83 -17.08
N ARG A 125 1.39 -3.41 -17.72
CA ARG A 125 2.08 -2.14 -17.43
C ARG A 125 2.55 -2.00 -15.98
N LEU A 126 3.32 -2.98 -15.49
CA LEU A 126 3.78 -3.01 -14.10
C LEU A 126 4.53 -1.73 -13.67
N ALA A 127 5.41 -1.20 -14.52
CA ALA A 127 6.21 -0.03 -14.20
C ALA A 127 5.45 1.30 -14.39
N GLU A 128 4.64 1.42 -15.45
CA GLU A 128 3.86 2.63 -15.73
C GLU A 128 2.60 2.75 -14.87
N GLY A 129 2.08 1.61 -14.42
CA GLY A 129 0.82 1.46 -13.71
C GLY A 129 -0.43 1.57 -14.59
N ILE A 130 -1.53 1.11 -14.02
CA ILE A 130 -2.90 1.33 -14.46
C ILE A 130 -3.35 2.71 -13.93
N PRO A 131 -3.89 3.61 -14.77
CA PRO A 131 -4.32 4.94 -14.34
C PRO A 131 -5.54 4.89 -13.41
N SER A 132 -5.85 6.04 -12.79
CA SER A 132 -7.03 6.22 -11.93
C SER A 132 -8.32 5.65 -12.52
N GLU A 133 -9.11 4.94 -11.71
CA GLU A 133 -10.32 4.18 -12.06
C GLU A 133 -10.15 3.08 -13.13
N GLY A 134 -8.93 2.89 -13.63
CA GLY A 134 -8.58 1.79 -14.52
C GLY A 134 -8.63 0.44 -13.81
N ARG A 135 -8.80 -0.61 -14.61
CA ARG A 135 -8.95 -2.00 -14.15
C ARG A 135 -8.09 -2.93 -15.00
N ASP A 136 -7.71 -4.05 -14.40
CA ASP A 136 -7.09 -5.20 -15.08
C ASP A 136 -7.28 -6.47 -14.23
N ASP A 137 -6.93 -7.65 -14.76
CA ASP A 137 -7.05 -8.92 -14.04
C ASP A 137 -5.74 -9.71 -13.99
N LEU A 138 -5.33 -10.14 -12.79
CA LEU A 138 -4.26 -11.13 -12.61
C LEU A 138 -4.90 -12.52 -12.53
N ARG A 139 -4.41 -13.48 -13.31
CA ARG A 139 -5.03 -14.83 -13.42
C ARG A 139 -3.97 -15.92 -13.47
N PHE A 140 -3.80 -16.65 -12.38
CA PHE A 140 -2.76 -17.68 -12.23
C PHE A 140 -3.26 -18.90 -11.45
N ILE A 141 -2.45 -19.96 -11.45
CA ILE A 141 -2.65 -21.15 -10.60
C ILE A 141 -1.64 -21.06 -9.47
N ALA A 142 -2.11 -21.20 -8.22
CA ALA A 142 -1.25 -21.23 -7.04
C ALA A 142 -0.62 -22.62 -6.87
N ASP A 143 0.27 -23.03 -7.80
CA ASP A 143 0.83 -24.38 -7.92
C ASP A 143 2.06 -24.66 -7.04
N LYS A 144 2.71 -23.61 -6.53
CA LYS A 144 3.85 -23.61 -5.62
C LYS A 144 3.42 -23.18 -4.20
N GLY A 145 3.54 -24.08 -3.22
CA GLY A 145 3.27 -23.75 -1.82
C GLY A 145 4.32 -22.81 -1.21
N GLY A 146 3.91 -21.88 -0.35
CA GLY A 146 4.80 -20.90 0.27
C GLY A 146 4.15 -19.54 0.53
N SER A 147 4.99 -18.60 0.96
CA SER A 147 4.63 -17.23 1.32
C SER A 147 5.13 -16.23 0.29
N TYR A 148 4.26 -15.35 -0.17
CA TYR A 148 4.47 -14.42 -1.29
C TYR A 148 3.93 -13.03 -0.96
N LEU A 149 4.34 -12.03 -1.75
CA LEU A 149 3.82 -10.68 -1.66
C LEU A 149 2.97 -10.37 -2.89
N ILE A 150 1.76 -9.83 -2.68
CA ILE A 150 1.00 -9.11 -3.70
C ILE A 150 1.50 -7.66 -3.64
N PHE A 151 2.25 -7.24 -4.65
CA PHE A 151 3.19 -6.12 -4.60
C PHE A 151 2.91 -5.13 -5.73
N CYS A 152 2.94 -3.82 -5.44
CA CYS A 152 2.80 -2.79 -6.47
C CYS A 152 4.13 -2.57 -7.20
N GLY A 153 4.19 -2.97 -8.48
CA GLY A 153 5.39 -2.90 -9.31
C GLY A 153 5.80 -1.49 -9.75
N VAL A 154 4.92 -0.49 -9.61
CA VAL A 154 5.26 0.91 -9.96
C VAL A 154 6.49 1.36 -9.16
N PRO A 155 7.52 1.97 -9.80
CA PRO A 155 8.79 2.31 -9.17
C PRO A 155 8.69 2.89 -7.76
N GLY A 156 9.27 2.18 -6.80
CA GLY A 156 9.30 2.58 -5.39
C GLY A 156 8.00 2.37 -4.59
N HIS A 157 6.83 2.14 -5.21
CA HIS A 157 5.56 2.01 -4.47
C HIS A 157 5.56 0.82 -3.51
N GLY A 158 5.90 -0.37 -4.00
CA GLY A 158 6.01 -1.56 -3.15
C GLY A 158 7.11 -1.43 -2.09
N ALA A 159 8.25 -0.81 -2.42
CA ALA A 159 9.31 -0.49 -1.44
C ALA A 159 8.86 0.49 -0.33
N ALA A 160 7.91 1.38 -0.64
CA ALA A 160 7.25 2.28 0.30
C ALA A 160 6.07 1.65 1.05
N GLY A 161 5.93 0.32 1.01
CA GLY A 161 4.95 -0.45 1.79
C GLY A 161 3.70 -0.88 1.04
N MET A 162 3.57 -0.59 -0.27
CA MET A 162 2.39 -0.97 -1.06
C MET A 162 2.39 -2.46 -1.44
N TRP A 163 2.18 -3.31 -0.45
CA TRP A 163 2.05 -4.76 -0.60
C TRP A 163 1.23 -5.40 0.51
N VAL A 164 0.60 -6.52 0.18
CA VAL A 164 -0.13 -7.42 1.09
C VAL A 164 0.36 -8.86 0.88
N ARG A 165 0.04 -9.80 1.77
CA ARG A 165 0.58 -11.17 1.72
C ARG A 165 -0.33 -12.12 0.94
N LEU A 166 0.29 -13.09 0.27
CA LEU A 166 -0.36 -14.27 -0.30
C LEU A 166 0.28 -15.52 0.31
N GLU A 167 -0.52 -16.37 0.94
CA GLU A 167 -0.09 -17.66 1.46
C GLU A 167 -0.71 -18.80 0.64
N VAL A 168 0.11 -19.67 0.06
CA VAL A 168 -0.33 -20.86 -0.68
C VAL A 168 -0.05 -22.09 0.16
N SER A 169 -1.11 -22.74 0.65
CA SER A 169 -0.98 -23.85 1.62
C SER A 169 -1.67 -25.13 1.17
N GLY A 170 -0.99 -26.28 1.33
CA GLY A 170 -1.58 -27.60 1.16
C GLY A 170 -2.44 -28.08 2.35
N SER A 171 -2.44 -27.38 3.48
CA SER A 171 -3.16 -27.77 4.70
C SER A 171 -4.57 -27.15 4.83
N VAL A 172 -4.90 -26.16 3.99
CA VAL A 172 -6.21 -25.50 3.97
C VAL A 172 -7.09 -26.04 2.84
N GLN A 173 -8.40 -25.98 2.99
CA GLN A 173 -9.38 -26.47 2.00
C GLN A 173 -10.29 -25.37 1.41
N LYS A 174 -10.17 -24.14 1.93
CA LYS A 174 -10.92 -22.96 1.49
C LYS A 174 -10.01 -21.74 1.54
N PRO A 175 -10.11 -20.80 0.58
CA PRO A 175 -9.47 -19.49 0.68
C PRO A 175 -10.00 -18.67 1.86
N SER A 176 -9.19 -17.74 2.37
CA SER A 176 -9.59 -16.76 3.38
C SER A 176 -8.82 -15.45 3.27
N LEU A 177 -9.44 -14.34 3.69
CA LEU A 177 -8.75 -13.08 3.98
C LEU A 177 -8.64 -12.91 5.51
N ALA A 178 -7.49 -12.46 6.00
CA ALA A 178 -7.27 -12.13 7.40
C ALA A 178 -6.40 -10.89 7.55
N ALA A 179 -6.73 -10.03 8.51
CA ALA A 179 -5.89 -8.91 8.88
C ALA A 179 -4.69 -9.45 9.67
N THR A 180 -3.50 -9.00 9.33
CA THR A 180 -2.23 -9.46 9.91
C THR A 180 -1.43 -8.28 10.46
N PRO A 181 -0.49 -8.50 11.39
CA PRO A 181 0.42 -7.46 11.84
C PRO A 181 1.22 -6.90 10.66
N ALA A 182 1.07 -5.60 10.41
CA ALA A 182 1.91 -4.89 9.43
C ALA A 182 3.37 -4.86 9.92
N GLY A 183 4.32 -5.06 9.01
CA GLY A 183 5.73 -5.17 9.37
C GLY A 183 6.63 -5.53 8.19
N LYS A 184 7.85 -5.99 8.48
CA LYS A 184 8.78 -6.45 7.44
C LYS A 184 8.21 -7.70 6.74
N PRO A 185 8.53 -7.92 5.45
CA PRO A 185 8.21 -9.15 4.73
C PRO A 185 8.61 -10.40 5.52
#